data_AF-A0A1V1WZJ4-F1
#
_entry.id   AF-A0A1V1WZJ4-F1
#
_cell.length_a   1.000
_cell.length_b   1.000
_cell.length_c   1.000
_cell.angle_alpha   90.00
_cell.angle_beta   90.00
_cell.angle_gamma   90.00
#
_symmetry.space_group_name_H-M   'P 1'
#
loop_
_entity.id
_entity.type
_entity.pdbx_description
1 polymer ?
#
loop_
_entity_poly.entity_id
_entity_poly.type
_entity_poly.pdbx_seq_one_letter_code
_entity_poly.pdbx_strand_id
1 'polypeptide(L)'
;MYVEDLEFCLRVQKSGWTIRYVPEAVVSHKGQGSQRNKNQFLPIDHPHNPHLPFFMYHLTKNRLLTMFTHSEGLNGLKFWAIFPIYVAAKSIQYLLNKRTDAVAAIVRGTIDSIKER
;
A
#
# COMPACT_ATOMS: atom_id res chain seq x y z
N MET A 1 5.44 -6.19 -0.73
CA MET A 1 4.22 -6.57 0.02
C MET A 1 3.27 -5.39 -0.04
N TYR A 2 1.97 -5.64 0.05
CA TYR A 2 0.91 -4.64 -0.11
C TYR A 2 0.20 -4.43 1.24
N VAL A 3 0.99 -4.13 2.28
CA VAL A 3 0.53 -3.85 3.66
C VAL A 3 0.19 -5.10 4.49
N GLU A 4 0.19 -6.31 3.92
CA GLU A 4 -0.13 -7.53 4.69
C GLU A 4 0.91 -7.82 5.80
N ASP A 5 2.18 -7.50 5.51
CA ASP A 5 3.28 -7.58 6.48
C ASP A 5 3.09 -6.64 7.66
N LEU A 6 2.76 -5.38 7.38
CA LEU A 6 2.49 -4.38 8.41
C LEU A 6 1.29 -4.78 9.27
N GLU A 7 0.19 -5.21 8.64
CA GLU A 7 -1.03 -5.65 9.33
C GLU A 7 -0.71 -6.80 10.30
N PHE A 8 0.03 -7.80 9.83
CA PHE A 8 0.45 -8.92 10.68
C PHE A 8 1.33 -8.47 11.84
N CYS A 9 2.32 -7.60 11.59
CA CYS A 9 3.18 -7.05 12.63
C CYS A 9 2.38 -6.30 13.71
N LEU A 10 1.40 -5.50 13.32
CA LEU A 10 0.53 -4.78 14.24
C LEU A 10 -0.29 -5.75 15.10
N ARG A 11 -0.82 -6.82 14.50
CA ARG A 11 -1.56 -7.86 15.23
C ARG A 11 -0.68 -8.59 16.24
N VAL A 12 0.52 -9.00 15.83
CA VAL A 12 1.50 -9.67 16.70
C VAL A 12 1.84 -8.80 17.91
N GLN A 13 2.09 -7.51 17.68
CA GLN A 13 2.36 -6.56 18.76
C GLN A 13 1.16 -6.36 19.69
N LYS A 14 -0.06 -6.22 19.14
CA LYS A 14 -1.30 -6.14 19.94
C LYS A 14 -1.55 -7.40 20.78
N SER A 15 -1.05 -8.56 20.34
CA SER A 15 -1.09 -9.82 21.11
C SER A 15 0.01 -9.93 22.18
N GLY A 16 0.78 -8.86 22.45
CA GLY A 16 1.79 -8.83 23.50
C GLY A 16 3.16 -9.36 23.11
N TRP A 17 3.35 -9.73 21.83
CA TRP A 17 4.65 -10.18 21.33
C TRP A 17 5.51 -9.00 20.89
N THR A 18 6.82 -9.17 20.99
CA THR A 18 7.79 -8.16 20.53
C THR A 18 8.38 -8.55 19.19
N ILE A 19 8.56 -7.57 18.31
CA ILE A 19 9.23 -7.73 17.02
C ILE A 19 10.59 -7.08 17.13
N ARG A 20 11.66 -7.82 16.81
CA ARG A 20 13.05 -7.35 16.90
C ARG A 20 13.69 -7.38 15.52
N TYR A 21 14.33 -6.26 15.16
CA TYR A 21 15.25 -6.21 14.04
C TYR A 21 16.63 -6.73 14.47
N VAL A 22 17.19 -7.67 13.70
CA VAL A 22 18.52 -8.27 13.95
C VAL A 22 19.40 -7.98 12.74
N PRO A 23 20.29 -6.98 12.80
CA PRO A 23 21.04 -6.53 11.64
C PRO A 23 22.02 -7.59 11.09
N GLU A 24 22.45 -8.53 11.93
CA GLU A 24 23.38 -9.60 11.56
C GLU A 24 22.69 -10.74 10.76
N ALA A 25 21.36 -10.84 10.83
CA ALA A 25 20.58 -11.85 10.15
C ALA A 25 20.28 -11.42 8.70
N VAL A 26 21.25 -11.63 7.80
CA VAL A 26 21.16 -11.20 6.40
C VAL A 26 20.61 -12.32 5.50
N VAL A 27 19.56 -12.00 4.72
CA VAL A 27 18.98 -12.89 3.71
C VAL A 27 19.02 -12.22 2.34
N SER A 28 19.51 -12.93 1.34
CA SER A 28 19.50 -12.46 -0.06
C SER A 28 18.11 -12.62 -0.67
N HIS A 29 17.47 -11.52 -1.03
CA HIS A 29 16.14 -11.52 -1.65
C HIS A 29 16.14 -10.80 -2.99
N LYS A 30 15.48 -11.38 -4.00
CA LYS A 30 15.28 -10.73 -5.30
C LYS A 30 14.08 -9.77 -5.22
N GLY A 31 14.36 -8.49 -5.04
CA GLY A 31 13.34 -7.43 -5.08
C GLY A 31 12.55 -7.43 -6.40
N GLN A 32 11.23 -7.29 -6.31
CA GLN A 32 10.31 -7.21 -7.46
C GLN A 32 10.48 -8.35 -8.50
N GLY A 33 10.76 -9.58 -8.04
CA GLY A 33 10.98 -10.74 -8.93
C GLY A 33 9.83 -11.08 -9.88
N SER A 34 8.61 -10.59 -9.62
CA SER A 34 7.46 -10.68 -10.52
C SER A 34 7.56 -9.77 -11.75
N GLN A 35 8.42 -8.75 -11.74
CA GLN A 35 8.76 -7.95 -12.92
C GLN A 35 9.88 -8.65 -13.73
N ARG A 36 9.62 -9.88 -14.18
CA ARG A 36 10.50 -10.60 -15.11
C ARG A 36 10.58 -9.78 -16.42
N ASN A 37 11.79 -9.37 -16.84
CA ASN A 37 12.11 -8.75 -18.15
C ASN A 37 12.15 -7.21 -18.29
N LYS A 38 12.37 -6.43 -17.23
CA LYS A 38 12.69 -4.99 -17.40
C LYS A 38 14.03 -4.65 -16.75
N ASN A 39 15.01 -4.24 -17.55
CA ASN A 39 16.34 -3.80 -17.12
C ASN A 39 16.32 -2.50 -16.27
N GLN A 40 15.14 -2.00 -15.91
CA GLN A 40 14.96 -0.78 -15.13
C GLN A 40 14.03 -1.05 -13.95
N PHE A 41 14.54 -0.76 -12.76
CA PHE A 41 13.73 -0.71 -11.55
C PHE A 41 12.72 0.42 -11.68
N LEU A 42 11.43 0.07 -11.67
CA LEU A 42 10.34 1.04 -11.60
C LEU A 42 9.69 0.94 -10.22
N PRO A 43 9.55 2.07 -9.50
CA PRO A 43 8.73 2.13 -8.29
C PRO A 43 7.32 1.57 -8.55
N ILE A 44 6.73 0.98 -7.50
CA ILE A 44 5.40 0.34 -7.57
C ILE A 44 4.29 1.34 -7.94
N ASP A 45 4.48 2.61 -7.60
CA ASP A 45 3.55 3.72 -7.84
C ASP A 45 3.95 4.58 -9.05
N HIS A 46 4.92 4.13 -9.84
CA HIS A 46 5.37 4.88 -11.02
C HIS A 46 4.32 4.83 -12.14
N PRO A 47 3.97 5.95 -12.81
CA PRO A 47 2.97 5.95 -13.89
C PRO A 47 3.26 5.03 -15.07
N HIS A 48 4.54 4.73 -15.33
CA HIS A 48 4.95 3.78 -16.39
C HIS A 48 5.08 2.33 -15.91
N ASN A 49 4.72 2.03 -14.66
CA ASN A 49 4.68 0.66 -14.19
C ASN A 49 3.47 -0.07 -14.82
N PRO A 50 3.68 -1.16 -15.57
CA PRO A 50 2.58 -1.89 -16.22
C PRO A 50 1.62 -2.51 -15.19
N HIS A 51 2.11 -2.84 -14.01
CA HIS A 51 1.32 -3.45 -12.93
C HIS A 51 0.75 -2.41 -11.96
N LEU A 52 0.82 -1.11 -12.29
CA LEU A 52 0.31 -0.03 -11.46
C LEU A 52 -1.14 -0.25 -10.95
N PRO A 53 -2.12 -0.71 -11.75
CA PRO A 53 -3.49 -0.87 -11.28
C PRO A 53 -3.60 -1.94 -10.20
N PHE A 54 -2.87 -3.04 -10.37
CA PHE A 54 -2.79 -4.10 -9.38
C PHE A 54 -2.22 -3.57 -8.06
N PHE A 55 -1.12 -2.82 -8.12
CA PHE A 55 -0.52 -2.22 -6.93
C PHE A 55 -1.44 -1.21 -6.26
N MET A 56 -2.06 -0.31 -7.04
CA MET A 56 -2.94 0.73 -6.50
C MET A 56 -4.20 0.15 -5.87
N TYR A 57 -4.77 -0.91 -6.43
CA TYR A 57 -5.90 -1.62 -5.82
C TYR A 57 -5.53 -2.18 -4.44
N HIS A 58 -4.51 -3.05 -4.38
CA HIS A 58 -4.15 -3.73 -3.13
C HIS A 58 -3.59 -2.78 -2.07
N LEU A 59 -2.74 -1.84 -2.46
CA LEU A 59 -2.22 -0.84 -1.52
C LEU A 59 -3.32 0.03 -0.93
N THR A 60 -4.27 0.48 -1.75
CA THR A 60 -5.37 1.33 -1.26
C THR A 60 -6.27 0.55 -0.33
N LYS A 61 -6.74 -0.62 -0.79
CA LYS A 61 -7.64 -1.48 -0.01
C LYS A 61 -7.02 -1.90 1.33
N ASN A 62 -5.84 -2.50 1.29
CA ASN A 62 -5.21 -3.07 2.47
C ASN A 62 -4.76 -1.99 3.45
N ARG A 63 -4.33 -0.81 2.97
CA ARG A 63 -3.99 0.32 3.85
C ARG A 63 -5.22 0.84 4.57
N LEU A 64 -6.34 1.00 3.87
CA LEU A 64 -7.59 1.44 4.50
C LEU A 64 -8.07 0.43 5.54
N LEU A 65 -8.11 -0.87 5.20
CA LEU A 65 -8.46 -1.93 6.15
C LEU A 65 -7.55 -1.90 7.38
N THR A 66 -6.22 -1.87 7.17
CA THR A 66 -5.24 -1.81 8.27
C THR A 66 -5.48 -0.61 9.18
N MET A 67 -5.78 0.56 8.61
CA MET A 67 -6.05 1.76 9.40
C MET A 67 -7.40 1.70 10.11
N PHE A 68 -8.44 1.13 9.49
CA PHE A 68 -9.71 0.88 10.19
C PHE A 68 -9.54 -0.06 11.38
N THR A 69 -8.69 -1.08 11.26
CA THR A 69 -8.47 -2.09 12.31
C THR A 69 -7.54 -1.62 13.43
N HIS A 70 -6.50 -0.86 13.09
CA HIS A 70 -5.39 -0.61 14.02
C HIS A 70 -5.17 0.85 14.40
N SER A 71 -5.75 1.82 13.68
CA SER A 71 -5.48 3.22 13.99
C SER A 71 -6.24 3.70 15.21
N GLU A 72 -5.54 4.38 16.13
CA GLU A 72 -6.09 4.89 17.38
C GLU A 72 -5.60 6.32 17.63
N GLY A 73 -6.42 7.11 18.33
CA GLY A 73 -6.08 8.47 18.77
C GLY A 73 -5.68 9.45 17.66
N LEU A 74 -4.69 10.30 17.95
CA LEU A 74 -4.23 11.36 17.06
C LEU A 74 -3.64 10.84 15.75
N ASN A 75 -3.05 9.63 15.75
CA ASN A 75 -2.45 9.04 14.55
C ASN A 75 -3.53 8.60 13.55
N GLY A 76 -4.66 8.07 14.04
CA GLY A 76 -5.83 7.82 13.20
C GLY A 76 -6.37 9.10 12.58
N LEU A 77 -6.55 10.17 13.38
CA LEU A 77 -7.03 11.46 12.88
C LEU A 77 -6.11 12.05 11.80
N LYS A 78 -4.78 12.02 12.02
CA LYS A 78 -3.80 12.46 11.03
C LYS A 78 -3.92 11.67 9.73
N PHE A 79 -4.07 10.35 9.82
CA PHE A 79 -4.25 9.52 8.63
C PHE A 79 -5.50 9.92 7.85
N TRP A 80 -6.65 10.04 8.52
CA TRP A 80 -7.91 10.40 7.86
C TRP A 80 -7.91 11.81 7.25
N ALA A 81 -7.11 12.73 7.79
CA ALA A 81 -6.90 14.05 7.21
C ALA A 81 -5.96 14.03 5.98
N ILE A 82 -4.84 13.31 6.06
CA ILE A 82 -3.76 13.38 5.07
C ILE A 82 -3.97 12.39 3.92
N PHE A 83 -4.47 11.19 4.20
CA PHE A 83 -4.57 10.12 3.20
C PHE A 83 -5.47 10.48 2.01
N PRO A 84 -6.64 11.12 2.17
CA PRO A 84 -7.44 11.58 1.03
C PRO A 84 -6.70 12.58 0.13
N ILE A 85 -5.93 13.49 0.73
CA ILE A 85 -5.12 14.48 -0.01
C ILE A 85 -4.04 13.76 -0.81
N TYR A 86 -3.35 12.80 -0.20
CA TYR A 86 -2.36 11.97 -0.87
C TYR A 86 -2.97 11.19 -2.06
N VAL A 87 -4.13 10.56 -1.86
CA VAL A 87 -4.83 9.81 -2.91
C VAL A 87 -5.28 10.74 -4.04
N ALA A 88 -5.78 11.94 -3.73
CA ALA A 88 -6.17 12.92 -4.73
C ALA A 88 -4.96 13.37 -5.58
N ALA A 89 -3.83 13.71 -4.93
CA ALA A 89 -2.61 14.10 -5.63
C ALA A 89 -2.08 12.99 -6.56
N LYS A 90 -2.08 11.73 -6.09
CA LYS A 90 -1.71 10.57 -6.91
C LYS A 90 -2.68 10.33 -8.06
N SER A 91 -3.98 10.49 -7.81
CA SER A 91 -5.00 10.33 -8.85
C SER A 91 -4.80 11.37 -9.96
N ILE A 92 -4.52 12.64 -9.60
CA ILE A 92 -4.17 13.70 -10.56
C ILE A 92 -2.93 13.30 -11.37
N GLN A 93 -1.85 12.85 -10.70
CA GLN A 93 -0.64 12.39 -11.37
C GLN A 93 -0.93 11.28 -12.40
N TYR A 94 -1.77 10.31 -12.05
CA TYR A 94 -2.12 9.21 -12.94
C TYR A 94 -3.00 9.67 -14.12
N LEU A 95 -3.95 10.58 -13.89
CA LEU A 95 -4.75 11.18 -14.96
C LEU A 95 -3.89 11.95 -15.96
N LEU A 96 -2.92 12.74 -15.48
CA LEU A 96 -1.97 13.47 -16.34
C LEU A 96 -1.13 12.52 -17.21
N ASN A 97 -0.89 11.30 -16.73
CA ASN A 97 -0.19 10.23 -17.46
C ASN A 97 -1.13 9.29 -18.23
N LYS A 98 -2.41 9.64 -18.38
CA LYS A 98 -3.45 8.85 -19.07
C LYS A 98 -3.68 7.45 -18.46
N ARG A 99 -3.37 7.28 -17.17
CA ARG A 99 -3.54 6.04 -16.39
C ARG A 99 -4.88 6.02 -15.65
N THR A 100 -5.99 6.04 -16.40
CA THR A 100 -7.34 5.98 -15.81
C THR A 100 -7.64 4.64 -15.15
N ASP A 101 -6.99 3.57 -15.62
CA ASP A 101 -7.00 2.23 -15.03
C ASP A 101 -6.51 2.21 -13.57
N ALA A 102 -5.44 2.96 -13.27
CA ALA A 102 -4.92 3.07 -11.92
C ALA A 102 -5.88 3.84 -10.99
N VAL A 103 -6.54 4.89 -11.49
CA VAL A 103 -7.53 5.64 -10.72
C VAL A 103 -8.77 4.79 -10.44
N ALA A 104 -9.26 4.04 -11.44
CA ALA A 104 -10.35 3.10 -11.25
C ALA A 104 -10.00 2.02 -10.22
N ALA A 105 -8.75 1.54 -10.21
CA ALA A 105 -8.25 0.59 -9.22
C ALA A 105 -8.22 1.17 -7.80
N ILE A 106 -7.84 2.43 -7.62
CA ILE A 106 -7.92 3.14 -6.33
C ILE A 106 -9.38 3.18 -5.85
N VAL A 107 -10.29 3.66 -6.70
CA VAL A 107 -11.72 3.80 -6.35
C VAL A 107 -12.29 2.44 -5.95
N ARG A 108 -12.01 1.39 -6.72
CA ARG A 108 -12.44 0.03 -6.40
C ARG A 108 -11.85 -0.44 -5.07
N GLY A 109 -10.56 -0.22 -4.84
CA GLY A 109 -9.89 -0.59 -3.59
C GLY A 109 -10.51 0.10 -2.37
N THR A 110 -10.86 1.38 -2.49
CA THR A 110 -11.58 2.13 -1.45
C THR A 110 -12.96 1.55 -1.18
N ILE A 111 -13.76 1.28 -2.22
CA ILE A 111 -15.11 0.71 -2.08
C ILE A 111 -15.04 -0.68 -1.41
N ASP A 112 -14.15 -1.55 -1.90
CA ASP A 112 -14.01 -2.90 -1.37
C ASP A 112 -13.51 -2.89 0.09
N SER A 113 -12.64 -1.93 0.46
CA SER A 113 -12.20 -1.78 1.85
C SER A 113 -13.33 -1.41 2.81
N ILE A 114 -14.35 -0.68 2.34
CA ILE A 114 -15.50 -0.31 3.16
C ILE A 114 -16.45 -1.50 3.32
N LYS A 115 -16.56 -2.34 2.29
CA LYS A 115 -17.41 -3.55 2.32
C LYS A 115 -16.84 -4.67 3.21
N GLU A 116 -15.51 -4.74 3.32
CA GLU A 116 -14.80 -5.77 4.08
C GLU A 116 -14.37 -5.33 5.48
N ARG A 117 -14.66 -4.08 5.86
CA ARG A 117 -14.50 -3.60 7.23
C ARG A 117 -15.53 -4.26 8.15
#